data_AF-A0A9E3SND4-F1
#
_entry.id   AF-A0A9E3SND4-F1
#
_cell.length_a   1.000
_cell.length_b   1.000
_cell.length_c   1.000
_cell.angle_alpha   90.00
_cell.angle_beta   90.00
_cell.angle_gamma   90.00
#
_symmetry.space_group_name_H-M   'P 1'
#
loop_
_entity.id
_entity.type
_entity.pdbx_description
1 polymer ?
#
loop_
_entity_poly.entity_id
_entity_poly.type
_entity_poly.pdbx_seq_one_letter_code
_entity_poly.pdbx_strand_id
1 'polypeptide(L)'
;MNAALPLEARLGGTRAGAVREEFLGNSAYFPLANLLFEWLREGWHAFVRSPDPYALLATGAVQAWFAGGWKHAGRPRPFLGNLIGPAFYTAVEGALEGARFLEAPHHLAYWGFAIAIGAAQEARLRAAGRRARIAATLAENVLRAAIIVVMYAIFEALSNPRNATPAGFFADASHVYVTAALLALGLVIGAAQVTADGHLALLRSTAAQLRRYSELAMGRADHEAQREERRGDVDVARVGEEAGGRGVARVRERLED
;
A
#
# COMPACT_ATOMS: atom_id res chain seq x y z
N MET A 1 -23.94 -1.81 8.60
CA MET A 1 -23.92 -3.29 8.69
C MET A 1 -23.65 -3.82 7.29
N ASN A 2 -22.43 -4.27 6.98
CA ASN A 2 -22.09 -4.76 5.64
C ASN A 2 -22.04 -6.29 5.67
N ALA A 3 -22.90 -6.90 4.84
CA ALA A 3 -22.92 -8.32 4.54
C ALA A 3 -21.51 -8.77 4.15
N ALA A 4 -21.16 -9.99 4.58
CA ALA A 4 -19.85 -10.61 4.43
C ALA A 4 -19.28 -10.36 3.02
N LEU A 5 -18.29 -9.46 2.93
CA LEU A 5 -17.48 -9.32 1.74
C LEU A 5 -16.92 -10.72 1.39
N PRO A 6 -16.93 -11.12 0.10
CA PRO A 6 -16.31 -12.36 -0.36
C PRO A 6 -14.90 -12.48 0.23
N LEU A 7 -14.50 -13.70 0.60
CA LEU A 7 -13.21 -13.97 1.25
C LEU A 7 -12.04 -13.38 0.44
N GLU A 8 -12.17 -13.39 -0.89
CA GLU A 8 -11.22 -12.81 -1.85
C GLU A 8 -11.07 -11.29 -1.67
N ALA A 9 -12.15 -10.56 -1.41
CA ALA A 9 -12.11 -9.12 -1.14
C ALA A 9 -11.49 -8.80 0.23
N ARG A 10 -11.59 -9.71 1.20
CA ARG A 10 -10.93 -9.59 2.51
C ARG A 10 -9.42 -9.90 2.42
N LEU A 11 -9.02 -10.79 1.51
CA LEU A 11 -7.63 -11.20 1.31
C LEU A 11 -6.87 -10.28 0.35
N GLY A 12 -7.50 -9.82 -0.74
CA GLY A 12 -6.88 -8.97 -1.76
C GLY A 12 -7.06 -7.45 -1.54
N GLY A 13 -7.95 -7.07 -0.62
CA GLY A 13 -8.34 -5.68 -0.40
C GLY A 13 -9.28 -5.13 -1.48
N THR A 14 -9.81 -3.93 -1.27
CA THR A 14 -10.67 -3.23 -2.23
C THR A 14 -9.92 -2.09 -2.92
N ARG A 15 -10.35 -1.71 -4.13
CA ARG A 15 -9.81 -0.53 -4.83
C ARG A 15 -9.87 0.73 -3.97
N ALA A 16 -11.01 0.96 -3.29
CA ALA A 16 -11.17 2.10 -2.39
C ALA A 16 -10.15 2.06 -1.22
N GLY A 17 -9.88 0.86 -0.68
CA GLY A 17 -8.83 0.66 0.30
C GLY A 17 -7.44 1.04 -0.23
N ALA A 18 -7.09 0.60 -1.44
CA ALA A 18 -5.81 0.91 -2.07
C ALA A 18 -5.66 2.41 -2.39
N VAL A 19 -6.72 3.07 -2.86
CA VAL A 19 -6.73 4.53 -3.10
C VAL A 19 -6.57 5.30 -1.79
N ARG A 20 -7.26 4.91 -0.73
CA ARG A 20 -7.13 5.55 0.59
C ARG A 20 -5.71 5.37 1.17
N GLU A 21 -5.16 4.17 1.05
CA GLU A 21 -3.78 3.88 1.47
C GLU A 21 -2.79 4.72 0.66
N GLU A 22 -2.98 4.86 -0.66
CA GLU A 22 -2.14 5.69 -1.51
C GLU A 22 -2.26 7.19 -1.19
N PHE A 23 -3.46 7.67 -0.83
CA PHE A 23 -3.66 9.05 -0.42
C PHE A 23 -2.90 9.35 0.88
N LEU A 24 -3.17 8.58 1.93
CA LEU A 24 -2.61 8.81 3.27
C LEU A 24 -1.12 8.46 3.37
N GLY A 25 -0.68 7.43 2.65
CA GLY A 25 0.69 6.94 2.70
C GLY A 25 1.62 7.59 1.67
N ASN A 26 1.08 8.26 0.63
CA ASN A 26 1.90 8.86 -0.41
C ASN A 26 1.44 10.24 -0.89
N SER A 27 0.26 10.30 -1.49
CA SER A 27 -0.13 11.41 -2.36
C SER A 27 -0.45 12.70 -1.59
N ALA A 28 -0.83 12.60 -0.32
CA ALA A 28 -1.22 13.76 0.49
C ALA A 28 -0.03 14.53 1.10
N TYR A 29 1.16 13.93 1.20
CA TYR A 29 2.29 14.53 1.93
C TYR A 29 2.68 15.92 1.40
N PHE A 30 2.92 16.02 0.10
CA PHE A 30 3.32 17.29 -0.51
C PHE A 30 2.17 18.30 -0.53
N PRO A 31 0.94 17.95 -0.99
CA PRO A 31 -0.20 18.86 -0.91
C PRO A 31 -0.46 19.40 0.49
N LEU A 32 -0.38 18.57 1.53
CA LEU A 32 -0.59 19.02 2.91
C LEU A 32 0.52 19.98 3.37
N ALA A 33 1.77 19.71 3.02
CA ALA A 33 2.88 20.63 3.31
C ALA A 33 2.70 21.97 2.58
N ASN A 34 2.25 21.94 1.33
CA ASN A 34 2.00 23.14 0.54
C ASN A 34 0.79 23.92 1.05
N LEU A 35 -0.28 23.24 1.47
CA LEU A 35 -1.43 23.86 2.13
C LEU A 35 -1.02 24.62 3.40
N LEU A 36 -0.18 24.00 4.24
CA LEU A 36 0.33 24.65 5.44
C LEU A 36 1.22 25.85 5.10
N PHE A 37 2.08 25.71 4.09
CA PHE A 37 2.93 26.79 3.60
C PHE A 37 2.11 28.01 3.15
N GLU A 38 1.11 27.81 2.27
CA GLU A 38 0.28 28.91 1.78
C GLU A 38 -0.56 29.53 2.89
N TRP A 39 -1.13 28.71 3.78
CA TRP A 39 -1.86 29.23 4.93
C TRP A 39 -0.98 30.14 5.81
N LEU A 40 0.25 29.73 6.12
CA LEU A 40 1.17 30.53 6.94
C LEU A 40 1.62 31.81 6.24
N ARG A 41 1.77 31.78 4.91
CA ARG A 41 2.23 32.92 4.10
C ARG A 41 1.15 33.97 3.87
N GLU A 42 -0.06 33.54 3.51
CA GLU A 42 -1.14 34.44 3.09
C GLU A 42 -2.13 34.75 4.22
N GLY A 43 -2.14 33.94 5.27
CA GLY A 43 -3.11 34.00 6.36
C GLY A 43 -4.42 33.29 6.02
N TRP A 44 -5.11 32.81 7.07
CA TRP A 44 -6.29 31.91 6.94
C TRP A 44 -7.37 32.43 6.00
N HIS A 45 -7.70 33.72 6.08
CA HIS A 45 -8.82 34.30 5.36
C HIS A 45 -8.56 34.45 3.85
N ALA A 46 -7.34 34.81 3.45
CA ALA A 46 -6.95 34.83 2.03
C ALA A 46 -6.87 33.40 1.49
N PHE A 47 -6.21 32.52 2.25
CA PHE A 47 -6.01 31.12 1.90
C PHE A 47 -7.33 30.38 1.59
N VAL A 48 -8.35 30.44 2.44
CA VAL A 48 -9.62 29.71 2.16
C VAL A 48 -10.43 30.27 1.00
N ARG A 49 -10.07 31.47 0.50
CA ARG A 49 -10.73 32.10 -0.65
C ARG A 49 -9.95 31.92 -1.94
N SER A 50 -8.67 31.55 -1.88
CA SER A 50 -7.88 31.24 -3.07
C SER A 50 -8.29 29.86 -3.64
N PRO A 51 -8.09 29.65 -4.96
CA PRO A 51 -8.34 28.35 -5.59
C PRO A 51 -7.33 27.28 -5.16
N ASP A 52 -6.11 27.69 -4.80
CA ASP A 52 -4.94 26.86 -4.50
C ASP A 52 -5.21 25.70 -3.53
N PRO A 53 -5.84 25.90 -2.35
CA PRO A 53 -6.05 24.79 -1.44
C PRO A 53 -6.92 23.69 -2.02
N TYR A 54 -7.92 24.06 -2.81
CA TYR A 54 -8.81 23.12 -3.47
C TYR A 54 -8.09 22.37 -4.60
N ALA A 55 -7.25 23.08 -5.37
CA ALA A 55 -6.42 22.49 -6.41
C ALA A 55 -5.40 21.49 -5.83
N LEU A 56 -4.78 21.79 -4.70
CA LEU A 56 -3.85 20.89 -3.99
C LEU A 56 -4.55 19.63 -3.46
N LEU A 57 -5.72 19.77 -2.83
CA LEU A 57 -6.51 18.64 -2.37
C LEU A 57 -6.97 17.74 -3.53
N ALA A 58 -7.45 18.36 -4.62
CA ALA A 58 -7.83 17.65 -5.83
C ALA A 58 -6.63 16.90 -6.42
N THR A 59 -5.46 17.52 -6.46
CA THR A 59 -4.20 16.92 -6.92
C THR A 59 -3.88 15.63 -6.16
N GLY A 60 -3.88 15.69 -4.82
CA GLY A 60 -3.61 14.52 -3.99
C GLY A 60 -4.63 13.40 -4.22
N ALA A 61 -5.91 13.74 -4.38
CA ALA A 61 -6.98 12.78 -4.64
C ALA A 61 -6.87 12.13 -6.02
N VAL A 62 -6.58 12.92 -7.07
CA VAL A 62 -6.39 12.45 -8.44
C VAL A 62 -5.18 11.50 -8.50
N GLN A 63 -4.04 11.91 -7.95
CA GLN A 63 -2.86 11.06 -7.87
C GLN A 63 -3.17 9.73 -7.19
N ALA A 64 -3.82 9.77 -6.02
CA ALA A 64 -4.17 8.57 -5.26
C ALA A 64 -5.14 7.65 -6.01
N TRP A 65 -6.10 8.22 -6.74
CA TRP A 65 -7.07 7.45 -7.52
C TRP A 65 -6.40 6.61 -8.61
N PHE A 66 -5.47 7.21 -9.36
CA PHE A 66 -4.75 6.52 -10.42
C PHE A 66 -3.69 5.56 -9.87
N ALA A 67 -2.80 6.04 -8.99
CA ALA A 67 -1.71 5.23 -8.45
C ALA A 67 -2.24 4.07 -7.59
N GLY A 68 -3.22 4.32 -6.73
CA GLY A 68 -3.89 3.29 -5.93
C GLY A 68 -4.68 2.30 -6.79
N GLY A 69 -5.31 2.78 -7.86
CA GLY A 69 -5.97 1.93 -8.86
C GLY A 69 -5.00 0.96 -9.55
N TRP A 70 -3.83 1.45 -9.97
CA TRP A 70 -2.79 0.62 -10.57
C TRP A 70 -2.20 -0.41 -9.60
N LYS A 71 -1.99 -0.01 -8.33
CA LYS A 71 -1.57 -0.92 -7.26
C LYS A 71 -2.59 -2.05 -7.05
N HIS A 72 -3.88 -1.72 -6.99
CA HIS A 72 -4.95 -2.71 -6.84
C HIS A 72 -5.04 -3.67 -8.05
N ALA A 73 -4.80 -3.16 -9.26
CA ALA A 73 -4.76 -3.97 -10.48
C ALA A 73 -3.49 -4.84 -10.63
N GLY A 74 -2.61 -4.87 -9.62
CA GLY A 74 -1.37 -5.64 -9.64
C GLY A 74 -0.30 -5.09 -10.60
N ARG A 75 -0.43 -3.82 -11.02
CA ARG A 75 0.50 -3.16 -11.95
C ARG A 75 1.04 -1.86 -11.36
N PRO A 76 1.73 -1.90 -10.20
CA PRO A 76 2.26 -0.69 -9.57
C PRO A 76 3.24 0.01 -10.50
N ARG A 77 3.06 1.33 -10.67
CA ARG A 77 3.93 2.21 -11.46
C ARG A 77 4.31 3.43 -10.62
N PRO A 78 5.05 3.24 -9.52
CA PRO A 78 5.24 4.29 -8.53
C PRO A 78 5.92 5.54 -9.11
N PHE A 79 6.90 5.40 -10.01
CA PHE A 79 7.53 6.57 -10.62
C PHE A 79 6.51 7.45 -11.35
N LEU A 80 5.76 6.87 -12.28
CA LEU A 80 4.72 7.58 -13.03
C LEU A 80 3.60 8.08 -12.11
N GLY A 81 3.22 7.28 -11.11
CA GLY A 81 2.20 7.64 -10.13
C GLY A 81 2.53 8.94 -9.40
N ASN A 82 3.78 9.12 -8.96
CA ASN A 82 4.19 10.35 -8.27
C ASN A 82 4.20 11.58 -9.18
N LEU A 83 4.35 11.43 -10.50
CA LEU A 83 4.31 12.56 -11.43
C LEU A 83 2.89 13.04 -11.73
N ILE A 84 1.86 12.25 -11.43
CA ILE A 84 0.45 12.64 -11.66
C ILE A 84 0.10 13.89 -10.88
N GLY A 85 0.50 13.95 -9.60
CA GLY A 85 0.24 15.10 -8.73
C GLY A 85 0.78 16.41 -9.29
N PRO A 86 2.10 16.60 -9.39
CA PRO A 86 2.67 17.85 -9.87
C PRO A 86 2.25 18.16 -11.31
N ALA A 87 2.03 17.15 -12.18
CA ALA A 87 1.51 17.39 -13.53
C ALA A 87 0.08 17.93 -13.52
N PHE A 88 -0.82 17.33 -12.72
CA PHE A 88 -2.20 17.80 -12.58
C PHE A 88 -2.24 19.20 -11.96
N TYR A 89 -1.46 19.43 -10.91
CA TYR A 89 -1.37 20.74 -10.25
C TYR A 89 -0.83 21.82 -11.19
N THR A 90 0.25 21.52 -11.94
CA THR A 90 0.80 22.42 -12.97
C THR A 90 -0.24 22.71 -14.05
N ALA A 91 -1.06 21.74 -14.46
CA ALA A 91 -2.09 21.95 -15.48
C ALA A 91 -3.22 22.86 -14.97
N VAL A 92 -3.63 22.73 -13.71
CA VAL A 92 -4.69 23.55 -13.11
C VAL A 92 -4.18 24.97 -12.81
N GLU A 93 -3.13 25.10 -12.01
CA GLU A 93 -2.61 26.41 -11.59
C GLU A 93 -1.87 27.11 -12.72
N GLY A 94 -1.14 26.38 -13.57
CA GLY A 94 -0.50 26.96 -14.75
C GLY A 94 -1.50 27.56 -15.75
N ALA A 95 -2.75 27.05 -15.79
CA ALA A 95 -3.81 27.66 -16.58
C ALA A 95 -4.33 28.98 -15.97
N LEU A 96 -4.18 29.18 -14.67
CA LEU A 96 -4.60 30.39 -13.94
C LEU A 96 -3.47 31.44 -13.89
N GLU A 97 -2.25 31.01 -13.60
CA GLU A 97 -1.10 31.89 -13.34
C GLU A 97 -0.18 32.10 -14.56
N GLY A 98 -0.25 31.18 -15.54
CA GLY A 98 0.63 31.15 -16.70
C GLY A 98 2.05 30.67 -16.36
N ALA A 99 3.05 31.22 -17.05
CA ALA A 99 4.46 30.81 -16.90
C ALA A 99 5.04 31.08 -15.50
N ARG A 100 4.47 32.03 -14.76
CA ARG A 100 4.89 32.38 -13.39
C ARG A 100 4.75 31.23 -12.41
N PHE A 101 3.87 30.27 -12.69
CA PHE A 101 3.76 29.05 -11.90
C PHE A 101 5.12 28.37 -11.70
N LEU A 102 5.96 28.29 -12.74
CA LEU A 102 7.27 27.62 -12.65
C LEU A 102 8.36 28.47 -11.97
N GLU A 103 8.09 29.75 -11.69
CA GLU A 103 9.01 30.63 -10.97
C GLU A 103 8.92 30.42 -9.46
N ALA A 104 7.80 29.88 -8.97
CA ALA A 104 7.59 29.66 -7.55
C ALA A 104 8.43 28.45 -7.04
N PRO A 105 9.29 28.64 -6.03
CA PRO A 105 10.23 27.61 -5.58
C PRO A 105 9.53 26.36 -5.02
N HIS A 106 8.35 26.51 -4.41
CA HIS A 106 7.59 25.38 -3.88
C HIS A 106 6.95 24.52 -4.99
N HIS A 107 6.62 25.10 -6.15
CA HIS A 107 6.17 24.33 -7.32
C HIS A 107 7.30 23.47 -7.91
N LEU A 108 8.51 24.04 -7.99
CA LEU A 108 9.70 23.28 -8.39
C LEU A 108 10.06 22.20 -7.37
N ALA A 109 9.92 22.49 -6.07
CA ALA A 109 10.09 21.50 -5.01
C ALA A 109 9.11 20.33 -5.17
N TYR A 110 7.86 20.59 -5.57
CA TYR A 110 6.88 19.52 -5.81
C TYR A 110 7.38 18.55 -6.88
N TRP A 111 7.81 19.06 -8.03
CA TRP A 111 8.39 18.24 -9.10
C TRP A 111 9.63 17.47 -8.62
N GLY A 112 10.54 18.14 -7.92
CA GLY A 112 11.75 17.51 -7.39
C GLY A 112 11.46 16.34 -6.44
N PHE A 113 10.57 16.54 -5.47
CA PHE A 113 10.18 15.49 -4.53
C PHE A 113 9.38 14.36 -5.19
N ALA A 114 8.49 14.67 -6.14
CA ALA A 114 7.76 13.65 -6.88
C ALA A 114 8.70 12.73 -7.66
N ILE A 115 9.71 13.29 -8.33
CA ILE A 115 10.75 12.52 -9.03
C ILE A 115 11.57 11.70 -8.04
N ALA A 116 12.06 12.30 -6.96
CA ALA A 116 12.93 11.64 -5.99
C ALA A 116 12.20 10.48 -5.27
N ILE A 117 10.98 10.73 -4.78
CA ILE A 117 10.15 9.73 -4.10
C ILE A 117 9.74 8.63 -5.10
N GLY A 118 9.30 9.01 -6.30
CA GLY A 118 8.97 8.06 -7.36
C GLY A 118 10.14 7.16 -7.70
N ALA A 119 11.36 7.71 -7.78
CA ALA A 119 12.57 6.95 -8.06
C ALA A 119 12.93 6.00 -6.91
N ALA A 120 12.83 6.46 -5.66
CA ALA A 120 13.05 5.61 -4.49
C ALA A 120 12.05 4.45 -4.42
N GLN A 121 10.77 4.72 -4.68
CA GLN A 121 9.73 3.69 -4.71
C GLN A 121 9.92 2.70 -5.86
N GLU A 122 10.29 3.16 -7.06
CA GLU A 122 10.59 2.29 -8.20
C GLU A 122 11.84 1.44 -7.94
N ALA A 123 12.88 2.02 -7.34
CA ALA A 123 14.07 1.30 -6.91
C ALA A 123 13.73 0.22 -5.88
N ARG A 124 12.85 0.53 -4.91
CA ARG A 124 12.35 -0.47 -3.95
C ARG A 124 11.62 -1.61 -4.65
N LEU A 125 10.76 -1.29 -5.63
CA LEU A 125 9.98 -2.29 -6.36
C LEU A 125 10.87 -3.23 -7.19
N ARG A 126 11.93 -2.69 -7.81
CA ARG A 126 12.84 -3.46 -8.69
C ARG A 126 14.05 -4.06 -7.97
N ALA A 127 14.28 -3.71 -6.72
CA ALA A 127 15.45 -4.16 -5.98
C ALA A 127 15.42 -5.68 -5.70
N ALA A 128 16.36 -6.42 -6.28
CA ALA A 128 16.54 -7.84 -6.02
C ALA A 128 16.95 -8.12 -4.55
N GLY A 129 17.87 -7.33 -4.01
CA GLY A 129 18.44 -7.52 -2.67
C GLY A 129 17.60 -6.92 -1.54
N ARG A 130 17.60 -7.58 -0.37
CA ARG A 130 16.95 -7.06 0.85
C ARG A 130 17.54 -5.72 1.28
N ARG A 131 18.87 -5.57 1.23
CA ARG A 131 19.56 -4.33 1.62
C ARG A 131 19.15 -3.15 0.74
N ALA A 132 19.09 -3.35 -0.58
CA ALA A 132 18.66 -2.32 -1.51
C ALA A 132 17.19 -1.91 -1.28
N ARG A 133 16.30 -2.88 -1.01
CA ARG A 133 14.92 -2.60 -0.63
C ARG A 133 14.81 -1.79 0.66
N ILE A 134 15.57 -2.15 1.69
CA ILE A 134 15.63 -1.41 2.96
C ILE A 134 16.11 0.02 2.71
N ALA A 135 17.25 0.19 2.03
CA ALA A 135 17.81 1.51 1.73
C ALA A 135 16.82 2.39 0.97
N ALA A 136 16.12 1.83 -0.02
CA ALA A 136 15.09 2.54 -0.77
C ALA A 136 13.88 2.94 0.09
N THR A 137 13.41 2.05 0.99
CA THR A 137 12.34 2.40 1.96
C THR A 137 12.76 3.50 2.92
N LEU A 138 14.01 3.46 3.43
CA LEU A 138 14.53 4.50 4.31
C LEU A 138 14.64 5.83 3.57
N ALA A 139 15.19 5.82 2.35
CA ALA A 139 15.31 7.01 1.51
C ALA A 139 13.94 7.62 1.20
N GLU A 140 12.94 6.81 0.86
CA GLU A 140 11.57 7.27 0.64
C GLU A 140 11.01 8.03 1.86
N ASN A 141 11.16 7.48 3.07
CA ASN A 141 10.63 8.10 4.28
C ASN A 141 11.40 9.36 4.69
N VAL A 142 12.73 9.36 4.51
CA VAL A 142 13.54 10.56 4.72
C VAL A 142 13.16 11.66 3.73
N LEU A 143 12.92 11.32 2.46
CA LEU A 143 12.43 12.27 1.45
C LEU A 143 11.07 12.86 1.84
N ARG A 144 10.14 12.03 2.35
CA ARG A 144 8.84 12.53 2.85
C ARG A 144 9.00 13.51 4.00
N ALA A 145 9.86 13.22 4.97
CA ALA A 145 10.13 14.13 6.07
C ALA A 145 10.82 15.42 5.60
N ALA A 146 11.72 15.31 4.61
CA ALA A 146 12.41 16.43 4.01
C ALA A 146 11.49 17.40 3.27
N ILE A 147 10.29 16.98 2.84
CA ILE A 147 9.28 17.88 2.28
C ILE A 147 9.01 19.02 3.27
N ILE A 148 8.71 18.72 4.54
CA ILE A 148 8.42 19.73 5.56
C ILE A 148 9.61 20.65 5.78
N VAL A 149 10.82 20.09 5.83
CA VAL A 149 12.07 20.87 5.99
C VAL A 149 12.25 21.85 4.83
N VAL A 150 12.09 21.39 3.59
CA VAL A 150 12.26 22.23 2.40
C VAL A 150 11.17 23.28 2.32
N MET A 151 9.91 22.93 2.60
CA MET A 151 8.82 23.90 2.62
C MET A 151 9.04 24.98 3.68
N TYR A 152 9.55 24.60 4.86
CA TYR A 152 9.93 25.54 5.91
C TYR A 152 11.11 26.43 5.49
N ALA A 153 12.14 25.86 4.88
CA ALA A 153 13.28 26.63 4.38
C ALA A 153 12.88 27.63 3.27
N ILE A 154 11.96 27.24 2.37
CA ILE A 154 11.40 28.13 1.35
C ILE A 154 10.62 29.26 2.03
N PHE A 155 9.80 28.96 3.03
CA PHE A 155 9.06 29.98 3.79
C PHE A 155 9.99 31.00 4.45
N GLU A 156 11.03 30.53 5.13
CA GLU A 156 12.04 31.38 5.77
C GLU A 156 12.80 32.22 4.75
N ALA A 157 13.20 31.64 3.62
CA ALA A 157 13.91 32.35 2.56
C ALA A 157 13.09 33.50 1.95
N LEU A 158 11.76 33.32 1.85
CA LEU A 158 10.85 34.34 1.33
C LEU A 158 10.47 35.40 2.38
N SER A 159 10.52 35.04 3.66
CA SER A 159 10.09 35.92 4.76
C SER A 159 11.26 36.73 5.36
N ASN A 160 12.48 36.19 5.31
CA ASN A 160 13.66 36.78 5.94
C ASN A 160 14.88 36.73 4.99
N PRO A 161 15.41 37.89 4.55
CA PRO A 161 16.57 37.94 3.66
C PRO A 161 17.81 37.23 4.19
N ARG A 162 17.97 37.10 5.53
CA ARG A 162 19.08 36.35 6.13
C ARG A 162 19.04 34.86 5.80
N ASN A 163 17.85 34.31 5.55
CA ASN A 163 17.62 32.89 5.30
C ASN A 163 17.51 32.56 3.80
N ALA A 164 17.75 33.54 2.91
CA ALA A 164 17.64 33.36 1.46
C ALA A 164 18.64 32.34 0.88
N THR A 165 19.71 32.03 1.60
CA THR A 165 20.71 31.02 1.19
C THR A 165 20.73 29.86 2.17
N PRO A 166 21.12 28.64 1.73
CA PRO A 166 21.26 27.51 2.65
C PRO A 166 22.23 27.78 3.81
N ALA A 167 23.32 28.51 3.55
CA ALA A 167 24.28 28.89 4.58
C ALA A 167 23.67 29.82 5.63
N GLY A 168 22.84 30.78 5.19
CA GLY A 168 22.10 31.66 6.09
C GLY A 168 21.05 30.91 6.91
N PHE A 169 20.29 30.01 6.27
CA PHE A 169 19.29 29.18 6.95
C PHE A 169 19.94 28.30 8.04
N PHE A 170 21.04 27.61 7.75
CA PHE A 170 21.71 26.75 8.73
C PHE A 170 22.63 27.48 9.72
N ALA A 171 22.73 28.81 9.64
CA ALA A 171 23.44 29.59 10.65
C ALA A 171 22.65 29.65 11.98
N ASP A 172 21.33 29.46 11.94
CA ASP A 172 20.50 29.38 13.13
C ASP A 172 20.46 27.94 13.69
N ALA A 173 20.82 27.79 14.96
CA ALA A 173 20.82 26.51 15.65
C ALA A 173 19.43 25.86 15.71
N SER A 174 18.36 26.66 15.74
CA SER A 174 16.98 26.16 15.73
C SER A 174 16.63 25.47 14.41
N HIS A 175 17.03 26.04 13.27
CA HIS A 175 16.82 25.43 11.95
C HIS A 175 17.60 24.12 11.80
N VAL A 176 18.84 24.08 12.28
CA VAL A 176 19.66 22.86 12.31
C VAL A 176 18.97 21.79 13.15
N TYR A 177 18.50 22.15 14.34
CA TYR A 177 17.80 21.23 15.24
C TYR A 177 16.53 20.66 14.60
N VAL A 178 15.64 21.51 14.08
CA VAL A 178 14.38 21.09 13.45
C VAL A 178 14.65 20.19 12.24
N THR A 179 15.62 20.55 11.41
CA THR A 179 16.03 19.74 10.25
C THR A 179 16.51 18.36 10.69
N ALA A 180 17.46 18.30 11.63
CA ALA A 180 18.01 17.05 12.12
C ALA A 180 16.93 16.17 12.77
N ALA A 181 16.05 16.76 13.58
CA ALA A 181 14.96 16.06 14.25
C ALA A 181 13.96 15.47 13.26
N LEU A 182 13.53 16.23 12.24
CA LEU A 182 12.58 15.75 11.23
C LEU A 182 13.17 14.66 10.35
N LEU A 183 14.43 14.80 9.92
CA LEU A 183 15.10 13.76 9.13
C LEU A 183 15.34 12.47 9.95
N ALA A 184 15.72 12.61 11.22
CA ALA A 184 15.84 11.48 12.14
C ALA A 184 14.48 10.78 12.35
N LEU A 185 13.40 11.55 12.49
CA LEU A 185 12.05 10.99 12.59
C LEU A 185 11.65 10.24 11.31
N GLY A 186 11.95 10.80 10.14
CA GLY A 186 11.75 10.11 8.85
C GLY A 186 12.51 8.78 8.78
N LEU A 187 13.75 8.74 9.29
CA LEU A 187 14.52 7.51 9.38
C LEU A 187 13.89 6.47 10.32
N VAL A 188 13.42 6.90 11.49
CA VAL A 188 12.71 6.04 12.45
C VAL A 188 11.42 5.47 11.86
N ILE A 189 10.62 6.31 11.18
CA ILE A 189 9.40 5.87 10.49
C ILE A 189 9.75 4.86 9.39
N GLY A 190 10.81 5.11 8.61
CA GLY A 190 11.27 4.17 7.60
C GLY A 190 11.69 2.82 8.19
N ALA A 191 12.40 2.82 9.32
CA ALA A 191 12.79 1.59 10.02
C ALA A 191 11.57 0.83 10.58
N ALA A 192 10.59 1.56 11.11
CA ALA A 192 9.32 1.00 11.56
C ALA A 192 8.55 0.35 10.40
N GLN A 193 8.51 1.01 9.24
CA GLN A 193 7.87 0.47 8.03
C GLN A 193 8.58 -0.81 7.55
N VAL A 194 9.91 -0.83 7.48
CA VAL A 194 10.68 -2.03 7.12
C VAL A 194 10.34 -3.20 8.05
N THR A 195 10.20 -2.92 9.35
CA THR A 195 9.83 -3.93 10.35
C THR A 195 8.40 -4.43 10.14
N ALA A 196 7.45 -3.51 9.93
CA ALA A 196 6.05 -3.84 9.69
C ALA A 196 5.86 -4.70 8.43
N ASP A 197 6.53 -4.34 7.33
CA ASP A 197 6.52 -5.10 6.08
C ASP A 197 7.05 -6.52 6.28
N GLY A 198 8.10 -6.68 7.10
CA GLY A 198 8.64 -7.97 7.50
C GLY A 198 7.62 -8.83 8.26
N HIS A 199 6.95 -8.25 9.26
CA HIS A 199 5.90 -8.96 10.01
C HIS A 199 4.71 -9.35 9.12
N LEU A 200 4.27 -8.48 8.22
CA LEU A 200 3.19 -8.79 7.28
C LEU A 200 3.57 -9.90 6.30
N ALA A 201 4.81 -9.93 5.82
CA ALA A 201 5.30 -11.00 4.97
C ALA A 201 5.30 -12.35 5.71
N LEU A 202 5.68 -12.36 6.99
CA LEU A 202 5.64 -13.55 7.84
C LEU A 202 4.19 -14.03 8.06
N LEU A 203 3.28 -13.13 8.41
CA LEU A 203 1.86 -13.47 8.61
C LEU A 203 1.23 -14.06 7.34
N ARG A 204 1.54 -13.48 6.17
CA ARG A 204 1.05 -14.00 4.87
C ARG A 204 1.61 -15.38 4.55
N SER A 205 2.88 -15.63 4.85
CA SER A 205 3.50 -16.94 4.61
C SER A 205 2.93 -18.02 5.54
N THR A 206 2.72 -17.70 6.82
CA THR A 206 2.07 -18.59 7.78
C THR A 206 0.61 -18.89 7.38
N ALA A 207 -0.16 -17.87 6.99
CA ALA A 207 -1.53 -18.07 6.52
C ALA A 207 -1.59 -18.99 5.28
N ALA A 208 -0.65 -18.82 4.33
CA ALA A 208 -0.54 -19.70 3.17
C ALA A 208 -0.16 -21.15 3.55
N GLN A 209 0.69 -21.34 4.56
CA GLN A 209 1.02 -22.67 5.08
C GLN A 209 -0.18 -23.34 5.75
N LEU A 210 -0.89 -22.63 6.62
CA LEU A 210 -2.10 -23.13 7.28
C LEU A 210 -3.18 -23.50 6.28
N ARG A 211 -3.36 -22.70 5.23
CA ARG A 211 -4.28 -23.03 4.12
C ARG A 211 -3.91 -24.36 3.46
N ARG A 212 -2.63 -24.56 3.12
CA ARG A 212 -2.16 -25.83 2.54
C ARG A 212 -2.37 -27.01 3.47
N TYR A 213 -2.12 -26.85 4.77
CA TYR A 213 -2.38 -27.93 5.74
C TYR A 213 -3.87 -28.24 5.88
N SER A 214 -4.73 -27.22 5.84
CA SER A 214 -6.18 -27.40 5.84
C SER A 214 -6.67 -28.11 4.58
N GLU A 215 -6.17 -27.73 3.40
CA GLU A 215 -6.47 -28.41 2.12
C GLU A 215 -6.00 -29.87 2.14
N LEU A 216 -4.80 -30.16 2.67
CA LEU A 216 -4.28 -31.53 2.81
C LEU A 216 -5.05 -32.36 3.84
N ALA A 217 -5.45 -31.77 4.97
CA ALA A 217 -6.22 -32.47 6.01
C ALA A 217 -7.62 -32.82 5.52
N MET A 218 -8.30 -31.90 4.83
CA MET A 218 -9.62 -32.18 4.23
C MET A 218 -9.52 -33.21 3.11
N GLY A 219 -8.53 -33.10 2.20
CA GLY A 219 -8.34 -34.12 1.16
C GLY A 219 -8.05 -35.51 1.73
N ARG A 220 -7.34 -35.61 2.86
CA ARG A 220 -7.17 -36.89 3.57
C ARG A 220 -8.48 -37.41 4.17
N ALA A 221 -9.28 -36.53 4.79
CA ALA A 221 -10.58 -36.91 5.35
C ALA A 221 -11.52 -37.46 4.26
N ASP A 222 -11.54 -36.84 3.07
CA ASP A 222 -12.32 -37.31 1.93
C ASP A 222 -11.86 -38.70 1.44
N HIS A 223 -10.54 -38.94 1.41
CA HIS A 223 -9.99 -40.25 1.05
C HIS A 223 -10.28 -41.34 2.09
N GLU A 224 -10.29 -41.01 3.37
CA GLU A 224 -10.65 -41.94 4.44
C GLU A 224 -12.15 -42.29 4.38
N ALA A 225 -13.03 -41.32 4.16
CA ALA A 225 -14.46 -41.54 3.99
C ALA A 225 -14.77 -42.45 2.78
N GLN A 226 -14.14 -42.22 1.64
CA GLN A 226 -14.32 -43.08 0.45
C GLN A 226 -13.81 -44.52 0.66
N ARG A 227 -12.80 -44.72 1.50
CA ARG A 227 -12.31 -46.06 1.85
C ARG A 227 -13.29 -46.81 2.74
N GLU A 228 -13.90 -46.14 3.72
CA GLU A 228 -14.91 -46.75 4.57
C GLU A 228 -16.17 -47.14 3.78
N GLU A 229 -16.63 -46.26 2.88
CA GLU A 229 -17.78 -46.54 2.01
C GLU A 229 -17.54 -47.76 1.11
N ARG A 230 -16.38 -47.82 0.43
CA ARG A 230 -16.00 -49.01 -0.36
C ARG A 230 -15.86 -50.28 0.48
N ARG A 231 -15.45 -50.18 1.75
CA ARG A 231 -15.31 -51.34 2.62
C ARG A 231 -16.68 -51.87 3.06
N GLY A 232 -17.62 -50.96 3.36
CA GLY A 232 -19.01 -51.30 3.61
C GLY A 232 -19.68 -52.03 2.44
N ASP A 233 -19.47 -51.56 1.20
CA ASP A 233 -20.00 -52.21 0.00
C ASP A 233 -19.47 -53.65 -0.19
N VAL A 234 -18.18 -53.87 0.10
CA VAL A 234 -17.56 -55.20 -0.01
C VAL A 234 -18.11 -56.16 1.06
N ASP A 235 -18.31 -55.68 2.29
CA ASP A 235 -18.87 -56.51 3.37
C ASP A 235 -20.36 -56.86 3.10
N VAL A 236 -21.15 -55.92 2.55
CA VAL A 236 -22.54 -56.18 2.14
C VAL A 236 -22.61 -57.20 1.00
N ALA A 237 -21.75 -57.07 -0.01
CA ALA A 237 -21.68 -58.04 -1.11
C ALA A 237 -21.31 -59.45 -0.62
N ARG A 238 -20.35 -59.55 0.32
CA ARG A 238 -19.90 -60.83 0.88
C ARG A 238 -20.98 -61.49 1.76
N VAL A 239 -21.72 -60.71 2.55
CA VAL A 239 -22.87 -61.23 3.33
C VAL A 239 -24.00 -61.70 2.41
N GLY A 240 -24.23 -61.01 1.28
CA GLY A 240 -25.17 -61.44 0.25
C GLY A 240 -24.81 -62.79 -0.39
N GLU A 241 -23.53 -63.01 -0.71
CA GLU A 241 -23.05 -64.31 -1.22
C GLU A 241 -23.16 -65.43 -0.19
N GLU A 242 -22.81 -65.19 1.07
CA GLU A 242 -22.92 -66.20 2.13
C GLU A 242 -24.39 -66.55 2.46
N ALA A 243 -25.29 -65.57 2.43
CA ALA A 243 -26.72 -65.79 2.62
C ALA A 243 -27.36 -66.51 1.42
N GLY A 244 -26.96 -66.17 0.19
CA GLY A 244 -27.38 -66.85 -1.03
C GLY A 244 -26.91 -68.30 -1.10
N GLY A 245 -25.65 -68.57 -0.74
CA GLY A 245 -25.09 -69.93 -0.71
C GLY A 245 -25.77 -70.86 0.30
N ARG A 246 -26.12 -70.35 1.50
CA ARG A 246 -26.85 -71.15 2.51
C ARG A 246 -28.34 -71.35 2.17
N GLY A 247 -28.95 -70.42 1.45
CA GLY A 247 -30.33 -70.54 0.97
C GLY A 247 -30.49 -71.64 -0.08
N VAL A 248 -29.56 -71.76 -1.03
CA VAL A 248 -29.58 -72.78 -2.09
C VAL A 248 -29.32 -74.19 -1.54
N ALA A 249 -28.46 -74.32 -0.51
CA ALA A 249 -28.21 -75.61 0.13
C ALA A 249 -29.45 -76.19 0.84
N ARG A 250 -30.27 -75.36 1.50
CA ARG A 250 -31.49 -75.82 2.20
C ARG A 250 -32.67 -76.15 1.29
N VAL A 251 -32.74 -75.57 0.10
CA VAL A 251 -33.81 -75.91 -0.87
C VAL A 251 -33.53 -77.25 -1.54
N ARG A 252 -32.26 -77.62 -1.71
CA ARG A 252 -31.87 -78.91 -2.30
C ARG A 252 -32.20 -80.10 -1.39
N GLU A 253 -32.05 -79.94 -0.07
CA GLU A 253 -32.44 -80.97 0.93
C GLU A 253 -33.96 -81.21 1.02
N ARG A 254 -34.80 -80.26 0.59
CA ARG A 254 -36.28 -80.40 0.65
C ARG A 254 -36.92 -81.00 -0.61
N LEU A 255 -36.13 -81.25 -1.65
CA LEU A 255 -36.60 -81.84 -2.91
C LEU A 255 -36.15 -83.30 -3.08
N GLU A 256 -35.43 -83.85 -2.09
CA GLU A 256 -34.96 -85.25 -2.09
C GLU A 256 -35.74 -86.15 -1.10
N ASP A 257 -36.77 -85.62 -0.43
CA ASP A 257 -37.80 -86.37 0.35
C ASP A 257 -39.16 -86.33 -0.38
#